data_AF-A0A1G4B9K3-F1
#
_entry.id   AF-A0A1G4B9K3-F1
#
_cell.length_a   1.000
_cell.length_b   1.000
_cell.length_c   1.000
_cell.angle_alpha   90.00
_cell.angle_beta   90.00
_cell.angle_gamma   90.00
#
_symmetry.space_group_name_H-M   'P 1'
#
loop_
_entity.id
_entity.type
_entity.pdbx_description
1 polymer ?
#
loop_
_entity_poly.entity_id
_entity_poly.type
_entity_poly.pdbx_seq_one_letter_code
_entity_poly.pdbx_strand_id
1 'polypeptide(L)'
;MFLPFSLLRPRIRKEPLGTVLIIGTYNFPVQLNICPLIGAIAAGCTAVVKPSENAPATATVLKGIIDDYLDTDSYKVVNGAVPETTALLDQKRDKILYTGKVNVAKIISRKASETLTPVCLELGGKNPAFVTSNADLRLAARRLLWGKTLNAGQVCLSHNYVLIERGLVKNFFKFVRESYAEFFPKGAKENPDFCRIIKTQHFDRMKSILDITRGQKVLGGDTDRNDFYIEPTAVLVDDFHDIMVQEESFGPIWAIVPFDSLEDAIAMANETDSTPLALMAFGSPSESEKVLSSVTSGGATPNNAFMHAAVHTFPFGGVGYSGSGSYRGKASFECFTHRRKTAETPSWADKIFRVRYMPCLESELRMSQWLSDVKPDFNRRGRQIHEASGPGLMTTLDTTGVRTAALFEPTRDK
;
A
#
# COMPACT_ATOMS: atom_id res chain seq x y z
N MET A 1 21.72 23.53 2.23
CA MET A 1 22.56 22.91 1.17
C MET A 1 23.92 23.60 1.17
N PHE A 2 25.07 22.90 1.13
CA PHE A 2 26.40 23.54 1.09
C PHE A 2 26.48 24.51 -0.12
N LEU A 3 26.80 25.77 0.14
CA LEU A 3 26.95 26.84 -0.85
C LEU A 3 27.76 26.46 -2.11
N PRO A 4 28.90 25.72 -2.03
CA PRO A 4 29.66 25.34 -3.22
C PRO A 4 28.90 24.43 -4.19
N PHE A 5 27.97 23.59 -3.71
CA PHE A 5 27.22 22.69 -4.60
C PHE A 5 26.01 23.36 -5.26
N SER A 6 25.58 24.53 -4.77
CA SER A 6 24.56 25.33 -5.47
C SER A 6 25.06 25.84 -6.83
N LEU A 7 26.38 26.02 -6.97
CA LEU A 7 27.04 26.44 -8.20
C LEU A 7 26.99 25.37 -9.30
N LEU A 8 26.76 24.10 -8.93
CA LEU A 8 26.73 22.96 -9.83
C LEU A 8 25.39 22.78 -10.59
N ARG A 9 24.53 23.82 -10.59
CA ARG A 9 23.20 23.82 -11.22
C ARG A 9 22.44 22.48 -11.07
N PRO A 10 22.29 21.95 -9.84
CA PRO A 10 21.74 20.62 -9.64
C PRO A 10 20.28 20.56 -10.08
N ARG A 11 19.92 19.53 -10.83
CA ARG A 11 18.56 19.26 -11.30
C ARG A 11 18.22 17.78 -11.16
N ILE A 12 16.93 17.49 -11.05
CA ILE A 12 16.39 16.13 -11.16
C ILE A 12 15.55 16.09 -12.43
N ARG A 13 16.02 15.34 -13.44
CA ARG A 13 15.25 15.03 -14.64
C ARG A 13 14.47 13.73 -14.42
N LYS A 14 13.20 13.74 -14.82
CA LYS A 14 12.32 12.58 -14.76
C LYS A 14 12.34 11.92 -16.14
N GLU A 15 12.70 10.65 -16.18
CA GLU A 15 12.82 9.86 -17.41
C GLU A 15 12.02 8.55 -17.26
N PRO A 16 11.33 8.06 -18.30
CA PRO A 16 10.64 6.76 -18.23
C PRO A 16 11.62 5.65 -17.90
N LEU A 17 11.17 4.63 -17.18
CA LEU A 17 11.99 3.43 -16.94
C LEU A 17 12.22 2.62 -18.23
N GLY A 18 11.21 2.56 -19.12
CA GLY A 18 11.27 1.78 -20.36
C GLY A 18 10.01 0.93 -20.54
N THR A 19 10.18 -0.36 -20.83
CA THR A 19 9.07 -1.31 -20.98
C THR A 19 8.68 -1.93 -19.64
N VAL A 20 7.43 -1.70 -19.22
CA VAL A 20 6.90 -2.25 -17.97
C VAL A 20 6.03 -3.48 -18.21
N LEU A 21 6.03 -4.41 -17.28
CA LEU A 21 5.11 -5.55 -17.25
C LEU A 21 4.13 -5.38 -16.08
N ILE A 22 2.84 -5.33 -16.39
CA ILE A 22 1.75 -5.20 -15.41
C ILE A 22 1.01 -6.54 -15.37
N ILE A 23 1.07 -7.23 -14.24
CA ILE A 23 0.38 -8.50 -14.03
C ILE A 23 -0.78 -8.25 -13.06
N GLY A 24 -1.98 -8.15 -13.61
CA GLY A 24 -3.21 -7.88 -12.85
C GLY A 24 -3.83 -9.14 -12.25
N THR A 25 -4.71 -8.94 -11.27
CA THR A 25 -5.48 -10.02 -10.61
C THR A 25 -6.97 -9.94 -10.97
N TYR A 26 -7.76 -10.90 -10.49
CA TYR A 26 -9.13 -11.15 -10.93
C TYR A 26 -10.21 -10.40 -10.13
N ASN A 27 -9.93 -9.97 -8.91
CA ASN A 27 -10.98 -9.53 -7.99
C ASN A 27 -11.50 -8.12 -8.30
N PHE A 28 -10.65 -7.23 -8.81
CA PHE A 28 -11.05 -5.95 -9.44
C PHE A 28 -10.35 -5.82 -10.79
N PRO A 29 -10.74 -6.65 -11.79
CA PRO A 29 -9.90 -6.95 -12.93
C PRO A 29 -9.73 -5.78 -13.91
N VAL A 30 -10.67 -4.83 -13.93
CA VAL A 30 -10.49 -3.57 -14.68
C VAL A 30 -9.50 -2.66 -13.96
N GLN A 31 -9.79 -2.32 -12.70
CA GLN A 31 -9.01 -1.37 -11.91
C GLN A 31 -7.55 -1.80 -11.78
N LEU A 32 -7.30 -3.07 -11.47
CA LEU A 32 -5.96 -3.60 -11.17
C LEU A 32 -5.11 -3.85 -12.42
N ASN A 33 -5.65 -3.63 -13.63
CA ASN A 33 -4.88 -3.56 -14.87
C ASN A 33 -4.76 -2.12 -15.39
N ILE A 34 -5.86 -1.36 -15.39
CA ILE A 34 -5.90 -0.02 -15.99
C ILE A 34 -5.23 1.05 -15.12
N CYS A 35 -5.45 1.05 -13.80
CA CYS A 35 -4.82 2.05 -12.93
C CYS A 35 -3.28 2.05 -12.98
N PRO A 36 -2.58 0.90 -12.93
CA PRO A 36 -1.13 0.89 -13.12
C PRO A 36 -0.73 1.26 -14.57
N LEU A 37 -1.52 0.87 -15.58
CA LEU A 37 -1.25 1.24 -16.98
C LEU A 37 -1.29 2.76 -17.20
N ILE A 38 -2.29 3.46 -16.65
CA ILE A 38 -2.37 4.93 -16.67
C ILE A 38 -1.09 5.55 -16.11
N GLY A 39 -0.58 4.99 -15.00
CA GLY A 39 0.68 5.39 -14.40
C GLY A 39 1.89 5.26 -15.32
N ALA A 40 2.00 4.10 -15.98
CA ALA A 40 3.09 3.80 -16.90
C ALA A 40 3.05 4.73 -18.13
N ILE A 41 1.87 4.94 -18.72
CA ILE A 41 1.66 5.88 -19.83
C ILE A 41 2.07 7.29 -19.41
N ALA A 42 1.61 7.76 -18.24
CA ALA A 42 1.93 9.09 -17.74
C ALA A 42 3.44 9.30 -17.49
N ALA A 43 4.17 8.24 -17.15
CA ALA A 43 5.63 8.27 -17.00
C ALA A 43 6.39 8.23 -18.35
N GLY A 44 5.70 7.95 -19.46
CA GLY A 44 6.28 7.78 -20.79
C GLY A 44 6.81 6.37 -21.07
N CYS A 45 6.35 5.38 -20.32
CA CYS A 45 6.73 3.97 -20.52
C CYS A 45 5.85 3.29 -21.58
N THR A 46 6.41 2.29 -22.26
CA THR A 46 5.65 1.26 -22.96
C THR A 46 5.22 0.18 -21.96
N ALA A 47 4.16 -0.57 -22.24
CA ALA A 47 3.64 -1.55 -21.29
C ALA A 47 3.12 -2.83 -21.95
N VAL A 48 3.38 -3.96 -21.28
CA VAL A 48 2.66 -5.21 -21.50
C VAL A 48 1.75 -5.45 -20.30
N VAL A 49 0.45 -5.59 -20.57
CA VAL A 49 -0.57 -5.93 -19.57
C VAL A 49 -0.89 -7.41 -19.68
N LYS A 50 -0.82 -8.11 -18.55
CA LYS A 50 -1.19 -9.51 -18.39
C LYS A 50 -2.40 -9.57 -17.45
N PRO A 51 -3.64 -9.61 -17.97
CA PRO A 51 -4.83 -9.80 -17.16
C PRO A 51 -4.88 -11.19 -16.53
N SER A 52 -5.64 -11.36 -15.44
CA SER A 52 -5.84 -12.67 -14.84
C SER A 52 -6.75 -13.55 -15.69
N GLU A 53 -6.32 -14.79 -15.93
CA GLU A 53 -7.10 -15.84 -16.56
C GLU A 53 -8.34 -16.25 -15.75
N ASN A 54 -8.41 -15.89 -14.47
CA ASN A 54 -9.60 -16.13 -13.64
C ASN A 54 -10.72 -15.11 -13.90
N ALA A 55 -10.50 -14.06 -14.71
CA ALA A 55 -11.52 -13.10 -15.14
C ALA A 55 -11.56 -12.96 -16.68
N PRO A 56 -11.88 -14.04 -17.43
CA PRO A 56 -11.66 -14.12 -18.87
C PRO A 56 -12.52 -13.14 -19.69
N ALA A 57 -13.77 -12.88 -19.26
CA ALA A 57 -14.63 -11.90 -19.92
C ALA A 57 -14.01 -10.50 -19.86
N THR A 58 -13.55 -10.08 -18.69
CA THR A 58 -12.85 -8.79 -18.52
C THR A 58 -11.54 -8.76 -19.29
N ALA A 59 -10.75 -9.85 -19.26
CA ALA A 59 -9.50 -9.93 -20.01
C ALA A 59 -9.71 -9.73 -21.52
N THR A 60 -10.80 -10.27 -22.06
CA THR A 60 -11.19 -10.12 -23.47
C THR A 60 -11.56 -8.67 -23.79
N VAL A 61 -12.40 -8.05 -22.95
CA VAL A 61 -12.82 -6.65 -23.13
C VAL A 61 -11.63 -5.69 -23.00
N LEU A 62 -10.76 -5.90 -22.01
CA LEU A 62 -9.56 -5.08 -21.82
C LEU A 62 -8.62 -5.16 -23.03
N LYS A 63 -8.48 -6.34 -23.62
CA LYS A 63 -7.70 -6.50 -24.86
C LYS A 63 -8.28 -5.67 -26.00
N GLY A 64 -9.59 -5.77 -26.25
CA GLY A 64 -10.25 -4.96 -27.29
C GLY A 64 -10.04 -3.46 -27.06
N ILE A 65 -10.30 -2.97 -25.83
CA ILE A 65 -10.11 -1.55 -25.49
C ILE A 65 -8.67 -1.09 -25.73
N ILE A 66 -7.67 -1.88 -25.33
CA ILE A 66 -6.27 -1.47 -25.50
C ILE A 66 -5.86 -1.52 -26.97
N ASP A 67 -6.25 -2.57 -27.70
CA ASP A 67 -5.91 -2.72 -29.11
C ASP A 67 -6.59 -1.66 -30.00
N ASP A 68 -7.83 -1.26 -29.69
CA ASP A 68 -8.62 -0.32 -30.51
C ASP A 68 -8.27 1.15 -30.26
N TYR A 69 -7.80 1.50 -29.05
CA TYR A 69 -7.66 2.90 -28.64
C TYR A 69 -6.23 3.33 -28.30
N LEU A 70 -5.29 2.41 -28.08
CA LEU A 70 -3.91 2.73 -27.74
C LEU A 70 -2.94 2.31 -28.85
N ASP A 71 -1.76 2.91 -28.86
CA ASP A 71 -0.66 2.53 -29.77
C ASP A 71 -0.26 1.07 -29.51
N THR A 72 -0.56 0.20 -30.47
CA THR A 72 -0.34 -1.24 -30.34
C THR A 72 1.12 -1.65 -30.36
N ASP A 73 2.04 -0.80 -30.82
CA ASP A 73 3.48 -1.05 -30.72
C ASP A 73 4.00 -0.78 -29.31
N SER A 74 3.36 0.16 -28.60
CA SER A 74 3.72 0.62 -27.26
C SER A 74 2.97 -0.10 -26.14
N TYR A 75 1.73 -0.52 -26.37
CA TYR A 75 0.84 -1.09 -25.36
C TYR A 75 0.22 -2.39 -25.86
N LYS A 76 0.55 -3.51 -25.20
CA LYS A 76 0.04 -4.83 -25.59
C LYS A 76 -0.63 -5.55 -24.44
N VAL A 77 -1.70 -6.27 -24.75
CA VAL A 77 -2.32 -7.24 -23.84
C VAL A 77 -1.88 -8.65 -24.23
N VAL A 78 -1.35 -9.39 -23.25
CA VAL A 78 -1.02 -10.81 -23.40
C VAL A 78 -1.90 -11.61 -22.44
N ASN A 79 -2.84 -12.37 -23.01
CA ASN A 79 -3.67 -13.31 -22.27
C ASN A 79 -2.96 -14.66 -22.14
N GLY A 80 -3.24 -15.38 -21.06
CA GLY A 80 -2.66 -16.69 -20.80
C GLY A 80 -2.65 -16.99 -19.30
N ALA A 81 -2.19 -18.18 -18.94
CA ALA A 81 -2.09 -18.64 -17.56
C ALA A 81 -0.61 -18.65 -17.14
N VAL A 82 -0.18 -19.71 -16.45
CA VAL A 82 1.19 -19.86 -15.96
C VAL A 82 2.22 -19.90 -17.11
N PRO A 83 2.06 -20.72 -18.17
CA PRO A 83 3.09 -20.82 -19.22
C PRO A 83 3.40 -19.48 -19.91
N GLU A 84 2.36 -18.73 -20.27
CA GLU A 84 2.51 -17.43 -20.92
C GLU A 84 3.08 -16.38 -19.95
N THR A 85 2.66 -16.42 -18.67
CA THR A 85 3.24 -15.53 -17.65
C THR A 85 4.73 -15.82 -17.44
N THR A 86 5.13 -17.10 -17.43
CA THR A 86 6.55 -17.50 -17.35
C THR A 86 7.33 -17.01 -18.56
N ALA A 87 6.81 -17.21 -19.77
CA ALA A 87 7.45 -16.73 -20.99
C ALA A 87 7.62 -15.19 -21.00
N LEU A 88 6.65 -14.44 -20.45
CA LEU A 88 6.76 -12.99 -20.28
C LEU A 88 7.83 -12.58 -19.26
N LEU A 89 7.99 -13.35 -18.18
CA LEU A 89 8.98 -13.11 -17.13
C LEU A 89 10.40 -13.49 -17.55
N ASP A 90 10.56 -14.38 -18.55
CA ASP A 90 11.85 -14.69 -19.14
C ASP A 90 12.35 -13.57 -20.09
N GLN A 91 11.49 -12.60 -20.42
CA GLN A 91 11.89 -11.39 -21.15
C GLN A 91 12.36 -10.29 -20.19
N LYS A 92 13.43 -9.57 -20.56
CA LYS A 92 13.87 -8.40 -19.79
C LYS A 92 12.79 -7.30 -19.80
N ARG A 93 12.47 -6.80 -18.61
CA ARG A 93 11.60 -5.63 -18.39
C ARG A 93 12.33 -4.58 -17.57
N ASP A 94 11.93 -3.33 -17.72
CA ASP A 94 12.52 -2.23 -16.94
C ASP A 94 11.80 -2.03 -15.60
N LYS A 95 10.57 -2.54 -15.46
CA LYS A 95 9.81 -2.64 -14.20
C LYS A 95 8.76 -3.74 -14.31
N ILE A 96 8.50 -4.44 -13.21
CA ILE A 96 7.34 -5.34 -13.08
C ILE A 96 6.43 -4.80 -11.98
N LEU A 97 5.15 -4.62 -12.26
CA LEU A 97 4.11 -4.41 -11.25
C LEU A 97 3.23 -5.66 -11.19
N TYR A 98 3.12 -6.26 -10.01
CA TYR A 98 2.33 -7.46 -9.79
C TYR A 98 1.35 -7.26 -8.64
N THR A 99 0.09 -7.61 -8.88
CA THR A 99 -0.92 -7.71 -7.83
C THR A 99 -1.36 -9.16 -7.66
N GLY A 100 -1.29 -9.70 -6.45
CA GLY A 100 -1.79 -11.05 -6.18
C GLY A 100 -1.17 -11.74 -4.96
N LYS A 101 -1.04 -13.07 -5.02
CA LYS A 101 -0.60 -13.88 -3.87
C LYS A 101 0.91 -13.79 -3.63
N VAL A 102 1.31 -13.85 -2.36
CA VAL A 102 2.72 -13.81 -1.90
C VAL A 102 3.58 -14.90 -2.53
N ASN A 103 3.08 -16.14 -2.63
CA ASN A 103 3.88 -17.24 -3.19
C ASN A 103 4.28 -16.99 -4.65
N VAL A 104 3.39 -16.40 -5.44
CA VAL A 104 3.67 -16.02 -6.83
C VAL A 104 4.58 -14.79 -6.88
N ALA A 105 4.41 -13.83 -5.96
CA ALA A 105 5.32 -12.69 -5.83
C ALA A 105 6.77 -13.12 -5.61
N LYS A 106 7.01 -14.14 -4.78
CA LYS A 106 8.35 -14.72 -4.57
C LYS A 106 8.93 -15.32 -5.86
N ILE A 107 8.10 -15.96 -6.69
CA ILE A 107 8.52 -16.48 -8.01
C ILE A 107 8.89 -15.33 -8.94
N ILE A 108 8.04 -14.30 -9.01
CA ILE A 108 8.28 -13.10 -9.83
C ILE A 108 9.55 -12.39 -9.39
N SER A 109 9.75 -12.17 -8.09
CA SER A 109 10.96 -11.52 -7.57
C SER A 109 12.23 -12.32 -7.88
N ARG A 110 12.18 -13.65 -7.80
CA ARG A 110 13.30 -14.51 -8.19
C ARG A 110 13.63 -14.33 -9.68
N LYS A 111 12.61 -14.37 -10.54
CA LYS A 111 12.78 -14.14 -11.98
C LYS A 111 13.30 -12.75 -12.29
N ALA A 112 12.73 -11.72 -11.68
CA ALA A 112 13.15 -10.33 -11.83
C ALA A 112 14.61 -10.10 -11.42
N SER A 113 15.12 -10.87 -10.45
CA SER A 113 16.52 -10.79 -10.01
C SER A 113 17.52 -11.24 -11.07
N GLU A 114 17.12 -12.12 -12.00
CA GLU A 114 17.99 -12.60 -13.10
C GLU A 114 18.39 -11.45 -14.04
N THR A 115 17.55 -10.42 -14.16
CA THR A 115 17.78 -9.23 -15.01
C THR A 115 17.93 -7.93 -14.21
N LEU A 116 17.99 -8.01 -12.87
CA LEU A 116 17.98 -6.87 -11.94
C LEU A 116 16.80 -5.92 -12.17
N THR A 117 15.65 -6.46 -12.59
CA THR A 117 14.44 -5.70 -12.84
C THR A 117 13.77 -5.30 -11.51
N PRO A 118 13.54 -4.01 -11.25
CA PRO A 118 12.81 -3.60 -10.06
C PRO A 118 11.36 -4.08 -10.11
N VAL A 119 10.79 -4.39 -8.95
CA VAL A 119 9.40 -4.83 -8.78
C VAL A 119 8.57 -3.81 -8.00
N CYS A 120 7.25 -3.81 -8.21
CA CYS A 120 6.23 -3.21 -7.35
C CYS A 120 5.24 -4.33 -7.03
N LEU A 121 5.10 -4.70 -5.77
CA LEU A 121 4.34 -5.86 -5.34
C LEU A 121 3.17 -5.40 -4.47
N GLU A 122 1.95 -5.69 -4.94
CA GLU A 122 0.69 -5.41 -4.25
C GLU A 122 0.07 -6.73 -3.82
N LEU A 123 0.28 -7.13 -2.56
CA LEU A 123 -0.07 -8.47 -2.08
C LEU A 123 -1.29 -8.43 -1.15
N GLY A 124 -1.58 -9.54 -0.49
CA GLY A 124 -2.63 -9.64 0.53
C GLY A 124 -2.06 -9.55 1.94
N GLY A 125 -2.87 -9.92 2.92
CA GLY A 125 -2.46 -9.97 4.32
C GLY A 125 -3.61 -10.41 5.20
N LYS A 126 -3.34 -10.63 6.49
CA LYS A 126 -4.38 -10.90 7.48
C LYS A 126 -4.73 -9.61 8.20
N ASN A 127 -5.64 -8.84 7.61
CA ASN A 127 -5.92 -7.47 8.04
C ASN A 127 -6.76 -7.45 9.33
N PRO A 128 -6.26 -6.84 10.43
CA PRO A 128 -7.00 -6.70 11.67
C PRO A 128 -7.97 -5.52 11.64
N ALA A 129 -9.10 -5.68 12.34
CA ALA A 129 -9.94 -4.57 12.77
C ALA A 129 -10.02 -4.54 14.29
N PHE A 130 -9.73 -3.40 14.91
CA PHE A 130 -9.82 -3.19 16.35
C PHE A 130 -11.12 -2.49 16.71
N VAL A 131 -11.83 -2.95 17.75
CA VAL A 131 -13.07 -2.35 18.25
C VAL A 131 -13.02 -2.23 19.78
N THR A 132 -12.88 -1.01 20.28
CA THR A 132 -12.82 -0.69 21.72
C THR A 132 -14.19 -0.24 22.26
N SER A 133 -14.31 -0.12 23.59
CA SER A 133 -15.55 0.35 24.25
C SER A 133 -15.91 1.80 23.90
N ASN A 134 -14.95 2.58 23.41
CA ASN A 134 -15.16 3.95 22.96
C ASN A 134 -15.65 4.06 21.50
N ALA A 135 -15.85 2.92 20.82
CA ALA A 135 -16.37 2.89 19.46
C ALA A 135 -17.90 3.12 19.42
N ASP A 136 -18.39 3.76 18.36
CA ASP A 136 -19.78 3.55 17.93
C ASP A 136 -19.92 2.12 17.40
N LEU A 137 -20.36 1.22 18.28
CA LEU A 137 -20.40 -0.21 18.01
C LEU A 137 -21.36 -0.58 16.87
N ARG A 138 -22.46 0.17 16.72
CA ARG A 138 -23.44 -0.06 15.65
C ARG A 138 -22.84 0.34 14.31
N LEU A 139 -22.15 1.48 14.27
CA LEU A 139 -21.46 1.95 13.07
C LEU A 139 -20.29 1.05 12.68
N ALA A 140 -19.51 0.57 13.66
CA ALA A 140 -18.43 -0.38 13.44
C ALA A 140 -18.94 -1.67 12.81
N ALA A 141 -19.98 -2.29 13.40
CA ALA A 141 -20.62 -3.49 12.87
C ALA A 141 -21.11 -3.31 11.42
N ARG A 142 -21.80 -2.20 11.15
CA ARG A 142 -22.31 -1.87 9.81
C ARG A 142 -21.18 -1.72 8.79
N ARG A 143 -20.15 -0.93 9.11
CA ARG A 143 -19.05 -0.62 8.18
C ARG A 143 -18.17 -1.84 7.92
N LEU A 144 -17.87 -2.63 8.95
CA LEU A 144 -17.13 -3.88 8.78
C LEU A 144 -17.93 -4.87 7.93
N LEU A 145 -19.22 -5.06 8.21
CA LEU A 145 -20.07 -5.95 7.39
C LEU A 145 -20.14 -5.49 5.92
N TRP A 146 -20.28 -4.18 5.67
CA TRP A 146 -20.24 -3.65 4.30
C TRP A 146 -18.94 -4.02 3.60
N GLY A 147 -17.80 -3.74 4.26
CA GLY A 147 -16.50 -4.05 3.69
C GLY A 147 -16.32 -5.54 3.39
N LYS A 148 -16.93 -6.40 4.21
CA LYS A 148 -16.84 -7.86 4.06
C LYS A 148 -17.76 -8.45 3.01
N THR A 149 -18.84 -7.75 2.68
CA THR A 149 -19.84 -8.19 1.70
C THR A 149 -19.54 -7.65 0.30
N LEU A 150 -18.79 -6.55 0.20
CA LEU A 150 -18.26 -6.05 -1.07
C LEU A 150 -17.44 -7.14 -1.79
N ASN A 151 -17.82 -7.44 -3.03
CA ASN A 151 -17.20 -8.50 -3.85
C ASN A 151 -17.15 -9.88 -3.15
N ALA A 152 -18.13 -10.17 -2.30
CA ALA A 152 -18.15 -11.32 -1.40
C ALA A 152 -16.84 -11.44 -0.59
N GLY A 153 -16.27 -10.33 -0.14
CA GLY A 153 -15.07 -10.29 0.70
C GLY A 153 -13.76 -10.64 -0.03
N GLN A 154 -13.78 -10.83 -1.36
CA GLN A 154 -12.61 -11.08 -2.20
C GLN A 154 -11.82 -9.77 -2.44
N VAL A 155 -11.38 -9.13 -1.36
CA VAL A 155 -10.71 -7.82 -1.35
C VAL A 155 -9.46 -7.94 -0.48
N CYS A 156 -8.28 -7.58 -1.02
CA CYS A 156 -7.01 -7.68 -0.28
C CYS A 156 -6.93 -6.81 0.97
N LEU A 157 -7.82 -5.80 1.08
CA LEU A 157 -7.95 -4.89 2.22
C LEU A 157 -9.08 -5.27 3.17
N SER A 158 -9.92 -6.26 2.80
CA SER A 158 -10.98 -6.72 3.69
C SER A 158 -10.35 -7.22 4.97
N HIS A 159 -11.00 -6.94 6.11
CA HIS A 159 -10.57 -7.51 7.37
C HIS A 159 -10.73 -9.03 7.35
N ASN A 160 -9.83 -9.69 8.06
CA ASN A 160 -9.82 -11.14 8.26
C ASN A 160 -10.45 -11.48 9.60
N TYR A 161 -10.10 -10.71 10.62
CA TYR A 161 -10.57 -10.87 11.98
C TYR A 161 -10.81 -9.51 12.63
N VAL A 162 -11.75 -9.50 13.57
CA VAL A 162 -12.09 -8.34 14.39
C VAL A 162 -11.63 -8.64 15.82
N LEU A 163 -10.64 -7.90 16.30
CA LEU A 163 -10.24 -7.85 17.70
C LEU A 163 -11.21 -6.91 18.41
N ILE A 164 -11.97 -7.42 19.38
CA ILE A 164 -13.02 -6.67 20.07
C ILE A 164 -12.91 -6.81 21.59
N GLU A 165 -13.15 -5.71 22.33
CA GLU A 165 -13.23 -5.82 23.79
C GLU A 165 -14.31 -6.81 24.21
N ARG A 166 -13.96 -7.71 25.14
CA ARG A 166 -14.80 -8.85 25.53
C ARG A 166 -16.23 -8.46 25.93
N GLY A 167 -16.41 -7.33 26.61
CA GLY A 167 -17.73 -6.83 27.02
C GLY A 167 -18.66 -6.43 25.88
N LEU A 168 -18.13 -6.19 24.67
CA LEU A 168 -18.90 -5.68 23.52
C LEU A 168 -19.44 -6.78 22.60
N VAL A 169 -18.90 -7.99 22.70
CA VAL A 169 -19.14 -9.12 21.76
C VAL A 169 -20.62 -9.35 21.50
N LYS A 170 -21.44 -9.45 22.56
CA LYS A 170 -22.89 -9.70 22.45
C LYS A 170 -23.63 -8.60 21.69
N ASN A 171 -23.32 -7.33 21.99
CA ASN A 171 -23.94 -6.18 21.33
C ASN A 171 -23.45 -6.03 19.88
N PHE A 172 -22.18 -6.34 19.62
CA PHE A 172 -21.63 -6.32 18.27
C PHE A 172 -22.37 -7.33 17.37
N PHE A 173 -22.62 -8.56 17.85
CA PHE A 173 -23.39 -9.54 17.08
C PHE A 173 -24.80 -9.07 16.76
N LYS A 174 -25.47 -8.43 17.73
CA LYS A 174 -26.78 -7.83 17.51
C LYS A 174 -26.72 -6.83 16.34
N PHE A 175 -25.77 -5.89 16.36
CA PHE A 175 -25.66 -4.88 15.31
C PHE A 175 -25.19 -5.43 13.96
N VAL A 176 -24.36 -6.47 13.95
CA VAL A 176 -23.98 -7.19 12.73
C VAL A 176 -25.22 -7.85 12.11
N ARG A 177 -26.07 -8.53 12.91
CA ARG A 177 -27.31 -9.14 12.42
C ARG A 177 -28.33 -8.11 11.93
N GLU A 178 -28.48 -6.99 12.64
CA GLU A 178 -29.32 -5.87 12.19
C GLU A 178 -28.85 -5.33 10.84
N SER A 179 -27.54 -5.11 10.69
CA SER A 179 -26.97 -4.62 9.44
C SER A 179 -27.10 -5.65 8.30
N TYR A 180 -26.97 -6.95 8.60
CA TYR A 180 -27.16 -8.02 7.62
C TYR A 180 -28.61 -8.07 7.14
N ALA A 181 -29.58 -8.00 8.05
CA ALA A 181 -31.00 -7.96 7.70
C ALA A 181 -31.36 -6.72 6.87
N GLU A 182 -30.70 -5.59 7.10
CA GLU A 182 -30.87 -4.38 6.29
C GLU A 182 -30.26 -4.54 4.89
N PHE A 183 -29.04 -5.06 4.77
CA PHE A 183 -28.36 -5.25 3.48
C PHE A 183 -29.00 -6.35 2.64
N PHE A 184 -29.51 -7.39 3.29
CA PHE A 184 -30.03 -8.60 2.67
C PHE A 184 -31.38 -9.00 3.28
N PRO A 185 -32.46 -8.22 3.08
CA PRO A 185 -33.76 -8.48 3.70
C PRO A 185 -34.41 -9.81 3.29
N LYS A 186 -33.96 -10.40 2.17
CA LYS A 186 -34.38 -11.71 1.67
C LYS A 186 -33.25 -12.77 1.71
N GLY A 187 -32.17 -12.49 2.43
CA GLY A 187 -30.94 -13.30 2.42
C GLY A 187 -29.99 -12.93 1.28
N ALA A 188 -28.70 -13.23 1.46
CA ALA A 188 -27.67 -12.84 0.51
C ALA A 188 -27.62 -13.70 -0.76
N LYS A 189 -28.17 -14.92 -0.75
CA LYS A 189 -28.10 -15.85 -1.89
C LYS A 189 -28.82 -15.32 -3.13
N GLU A 190 -30.07 -14.89 -2.96
CA GLU A 190 -30.89 -14.37 -4.06
C GLU A 190 -30.70 -12.87 -4.31
N ASN A 191 -29.81 -12.21 -3.57
CA ASN A 191 -29.54 -10.79 -3.78
C ASN A 191 -28.64 -10.60 -5.02
N PRO A 192 -29.08 -9.87 -6.06
CA PRO A 192 -28.31 -9.65 -7.28
C PRO A 192 -27.02 -8.84 -7.08
N ASP A 193 -26.91 -8.09 -5.99
CA ASP A 193 -25.73 -7.29 -5.65
C ASP A 193 -24.63 -8.12 -4.95
N PHE A 194 -24.94 -9.35 -4.52
CA PHE A 194 -23.98 -10.20 -3.82
C PHE A 194 -23.21 -11.13 -4.78
N CYS A 195 -21.90 -10.93 -4.86
CA CYS A 195 -21.02 -11.68 -5.76
C CYS A 195 -20.89 -13.17 -5.36
N ARG A 196 -20.36 -13.96 -6.29
CA ARG A 196 -19.98 -15.37 -6.06
C ARG A 196 -18.48 -15.53 -5.91
N ILE A 197 -18.08 -16.65 -5.32
CA ILE A 197 -16.67 -17.01 -5.22
C ILE A 197 -16.13 -17.36 -6.60
N ILE A 198 -14.95 -16.85 -6.93
CA ILE A 198 -14.41 -16.88 -8.29
C ILE A 198 -14.30 -18.28 -8.93
N LYS A 199 -13.98 -19.31 -8.13
CA LYS A 199 -13.84 -20.69 -8.61
C LYS A 199 -13.89 -21.72 -7.47
N THR A 200 -14.10 -22.97 -7.87
CA THR A 200 -14.17 -24.15 -7.00
C THR A 200 -13.05 -24.24 -5.96
N GLN A 201 -11.79 -24.05 -6.35
CA GLN A 201 -10.65 -24.14 -5.41
C GLN A 201 -10.72 -23.09 -4.29
N HIS A 202 -11.20 -21.88 -4.60
CA HIS A 202 -11.36 -20.83 -3.59
C HIS A 202 -12.54 -21.14 -2.68
N PHE A 203 -13.65 -21.62 -3.25
CA PHE A 203 -14.82 -22.06 -2.51
C PHE A 203 -14.46 -23.18 -1.53
N ASP A 204 -13.84 -24.25 -2.03
CA ASP A 204 -13.50 -25.45 -1.25
C ASP A 204 -12.55 -25.11 -0.09
N ARG A 205 -11.58 -24.21 -0.32
CA ARG A 205 -10.70 -23.71 0.74
C ARG A 205 -11.48 -22.99 1.83
N MET A 206 -12.36 -22.04 1.47
CA MET A 206 -13.15 -21.30 2.47
C MET A 206 -14.13 -22.19 3.22
N LYS A 207 -14.76 -23.14 2.52
CA LYS A 207 -15.59 -24.16 3.16
C LYS A 207 -14.77 -24.99 4.15
N SER A 208 -13.56 -25.40 3.78
CA SER A 208 -12.66 -26.13 4.67
C SER A 208 -12.32 -25.33 5.94
N ILE A 209 -12.08 -24.02 5.82
CA ILE A 209 -11.86 -23.15 7.01
C ILE A 209 -13.11 -23.17 7.92
N LEU A 210 -14.31 -23.04 7.35
CA LEU A 210 -15.58 -23.08 8.10
C LEU A 210 -15.93 -24.45 8.69
N ASP A 211 -15.40 -25.54 8.13
CA ASP A 211 -15.60 -26.91 8.62
C ASP A 211 -14.60 -27.27 9.72
N ILE A 212 -13.36 -26.74 9.66
CA ILE A 212 -12.26 -27.05 10.59
C ILE A 212 -12.27 -26.14 11.83
N THR A 213 -12.76 -24.91 11.70
CA THR A 213 -12.78 -23.95 12.81
C THR A 213 -13.47 -24.52 14.05
N ARG A 214 -12.89 -24.25 15.22
CA ARG A 214 -13.50 -24.57 16.52
C ARG A 214 -14.38 -23.44 17.04
N GLY A 215 -14.45 -22.33 16.31
CA GLY A 215 -15.24 -21.16 16.66
C GLY A 215 -16.75 -21.38 16.50
N GLN A 216 -17.52 -20.55 17.19
CA GLN A 216 -18.97 -20.55 17.11
C GLN A 216 -19.43 -19.66 15.95
N LYS A 217 -20.18 -20.19 14.99
CA LYS A 217 -20.85 -19.39 13.96
C LYS A 217 -21.94 -18.54 14.61
N VAL A 218 -21.84 -17.21 14.50
CA VAL A 218 -22.79 -16.26 15.10
C VAL A 218 -23.64 -15.52 14.07
N LEU A 219 -23.24 -15.58 12.79
CA LEU A 219 -23.99 -15.15 11.63
C LEU A 219 -23.71 -16.13 10.48
N GLY A 220 -24.73 -16.46 9.71
CA GLY A 220 -24.63 -17.20 8.47
C GLY A 220 -24.07 -18.62 8.63
N GLY A 221 -23.42 -19.11 7.58
CA GLY A 221 -22.79 -20.43 7.51
C GLY A 221 -23.29 -21.29 6.36
N ASP A 222 -24.30 -20.84 5.63
CA ASP A 222 -24.81 -21.55 4.47
C ASP A 222 -23.84 -21.47 3.29
N THR A 223 -23.71 -22.58 2.56
CA THR A 223 -22.86 -22.69 1.39
C THR A 223 -23.56 -23.45 0.28
N ASP A 224 -23.32 -23.05 -0.97
CA ASP A 224 -23.77 -23.76 -2.17
C ASP A 224 -22.61 -23.86 -3.16
N ARG A 225 -22.05 -25.06 -3.30
CA ARG A 225 -20.90 -25.32 -4.17
C ARG A 225 -21.23 -25.18 -5.64
N ASN A 226 -22.47 -25.42 -6.04
CA ASN A 226 -22.89 -25.35 -7.44
C ASN A 226 -23.05 -23.90 -7.91
N ASP A 227 -23.44 -23.00 -7.01
CA ASP A 227 -23.56 -21.56 -7.25
C ASP A 227 -22.31 -20.77 -6.78
N PHE A 228 -21.29 -21.46 -6.27
CA PHE A 228 -20.12 -20.84 -5.60
C PHE A 228 -20.53 -19.77 -4.57
N TYR A 229 -21.62 -20.01 -3.85
CA TYR A 229 -22.17 -19.10 -2.86
C TYR A 229 -21.70 -19.48 -1.46
N ILE A 230 -21.17 -18.50 -0.74
CA ILE A 230 -20.88 -18.60 0.70
C ILE A 230 -21.58 -17.43 1.36
N GLU A 231 -22.47 -17.72 2.31
CA GLU A 231 -23.16 -16.68 3.07
C GLU A 231 -22.16 -15.84 3.88
N PRO A 232 -22.37 -14.52 4.02
CA PRO A 232 -21.61 -13.71 4.97
C PRO A 232 -21.63 -14.33 6.37
N THR A 233 -20.47 -14.85 6.81
CA THR A 233 -20.34 -15.69 7.99
C THR A 233 -19.39 -15.08 9.01
N ALA A 234 -19.91 -14.75 10.18
CA ALA A 234 -19.13 -14.30 11.32
C ALA A 234 -18.93 -15.46 12.30
N VAL A 235 -17.69 -15.68 12.72
CA VAL A 235 -17.34 -16.76 13.66
C VAL A 235 -16.70 -16.17 14.91
N LEU A 236 -17.29 -16.39 16.07
CA LEU A 236 -16.67 -16.08 17.36
C LEU A 236 -15.60 -17.12 17.68
N VAL A 237 -14.39 -16.65 17.96
CA VAL A 237 -13.21 -17.48 18.20
C VAL A 237 -12.55 -17.03 19.49
N ASP A 238 -12.41 -17.93 20.47
CA ASP A 238 -11.68 -17.68 21.72
C ASP A 238 -10.17 -17.96 21.60
N ASP A 239 -9.78 -18.87 20.70
CA ASP A 239 -8.39 -19.24 20.42
C ASP A 239 -7.87 -18.50 19.18
N PHE A 240 -7.02 -17.49 19.34
CA PHE A 240 -6.52 -16.70 18.21
C PHE A 240 -5.64 -17.51 17.23
N HIS A 241 -5.23 -18.75 17.56
CA HIS A 241 -4.57 -19.67 16.65
C HIS A 241 -5.55 -20.47 15.77
N ASP A 242 -6.86 -20.25 15.88
CA ASP A 242 -7.85 -20.87 14.99
C ASP A 242 -7.60 -20.51 13.53
N ILE A 243 -7.91 -21.44 12.63
CA ILE A 243 -7.72 -21.30 11.18
C ILE A 243 -8.44 -20.05 10.62
N MET A 244 -9.54 -19.61 11.22
CA MET A 244 -10.26 -18.38 10.84
C MET A 244 -9.41 -17.11 10.99
N VAL A 245 -8.41 -17.12 11.87
CA VAL A 245 -7.47 -15.99 12.11
C VAL A 245 -6.16 -16.21 11.34
N GLN A 246 -5.66 -17.45 11.33
CA GLN A 246 -4.35 -17.79 10.79
C GLN A 246 -4.29 -17.92 9.27
N GLU A 247 -5.43 -18.03 8.57
CA GLU A 247 -5.48 -18.00 7.12
C GLU A 247 -6.08 -16.71 6.55
N GLU A 248 -5.60 -16.29 5.39
CA GLU A 248 -6.23 -15.20 4.67
C GLU A 248 -7.61 -15.65 4.15
N SER A 249 -8.69 -15.11 4.71
CA SER A 249 -10.06 -15.50 4.34
C SER A 249 -10.35 -15.25 2.86
N PHE A 250 -10.00 -14.08 2.32
CA PHE A 250 -10.25 -13.63 0.93
C PHE A 250 -11.65 -14.01 0.43
N GLY A 251 -12.65 -13.78 1.28
CA GLY A 251 -14.04 -14.13 1.04
C GLY A 251 -14.94 -13.63 2.17
N PRO A 252 -16.22 -14.02 2.21
CA PRO A 252 -17.22 -13.39 3.06
C PRO A 252 -17.25 -14.02 4.47
N ILE A 253 -16.14 -14.59 4.94
CA ILE A 253 -16.00 -15.24 6.25
C ILE A 253 -14.97 -14.49 7.11
N TRP A 254 -15.27 -14.21 8.38
CA TRP A 254 -14.33 -13.53 9.29
C TRP A 254 -14.45 -14.02 10.73
N ALA A 255 -13.35 -13.89 11.46
CA ALA A 255 -13.31 -14.16 12.90
C ALA A 255 -13.68 -12.91 13.71
N ILE A 256 -14.24 -13.13 14.89
CA ILE A 256 -14.41 -12.14 15.95
C ILE A 256 -13.68 -12.71 17.16
N VAL A 257 -12.63 -12.02 17.61
CA VAL A 257 -11.70 -12.49 18.63
C VAL A 257 -11.78 -11.52 19.83
N PRO A 258 -12.31 -11.95 20.98
CA PRO A 258 -12.38 -11.12 22.17
C PRO A 258 -10.99 -10.85 22.75
N PHE A 259 -10.74 -9.63 23.24
CA PHE A 259 -9.55 -9.28 24.01
C PHE A 259 -9.91 -8.60 25.34
N ASP A 260 -8.96 -8.61 26.28
CA ASP A 260 -9.11 -8.00 27.61
C ASP A 260 -8.39 -6.65 27.73
N SER A 261 -7.28 -6.46 27.02
CA SER A 261 -6.59 -5.16 26.89
C SER A 261 -6.22 -4.83 25.44
N LEU A 262 -6.12 -3.54 25.13
CA LEU A 262 -5.73 -3.08 23.79
C LEU A 262 -4.27 -3.48 23.47
N GLU A 263 -3.41 -3.54 24.49
CA GLU A 263 -2.04 -4.04 24.40
C GLU A 263 -2.01 -5.50 23.92
N ASP A 264 -2.85 -6.37 24.50
CA ASP A 264 -2.94 -7.76 24.08
C ASP A 264 -3.46 -7.87 22.63
N ALA A 265 -4.44 -7.05 22.27
CA ALA A 265 -4.95 -6.96 20.90
C ALA A 265 -3.85 -6.59 19.90
N ILE A 266 -3.02 -5.59 20.23
CA ILE A 266 -1.89 -5.16 19.41
C ILE A 266 -0.86 -6.28 19.27
N ALA A 267 -0.54 -6.98 20.37
CA ALA A 267 0.38 -8.11 20.36
C ALA A 267 -0.15 -9.26 19.46
N MET A 268 -1.42 -9.65 19.62
CA MET A 268 -2.07 -10.67 18.79
C MET A 268 -2.05 -10.29 17.31
N ALA A 269 -2.29 -9.02 16.97
CA ALA A 269 -2.25 -8.56 15.59
C ALA A 269 -0.85 -8.70 14.99
N ASN A 270 0.18 -8.22 15.70
CA ASN A 270 1.57 -8.30 15.26
C ASN A 270 2.09 -9.75 15.15
N GLU A 271 1.58 -10.67 15.97
CA GLU A 271 1.88 -12.09 15.88
C GLU A 271 1.22 -12.75 14.66
N THR A 272 -0.04 -12.39 14.38
CA THR A 272 -0.83 -12.97 13.27
C THR A 272 -0.30 -12.55 11.90
N ASP A 273 0.02 -11.26 11.75
CA ASP A 273 0.65 -10.67 10.58
C ASP A 273 1.36 -9.39 11.00
N SER A 274 2.68 -9.35 10.86
CA SER A 274 3.47 -8.18 11.28
C SER A 274 3.41 -7.01 10.30
N THR A 275 2.89 -7.23 9.09
CA THR A 275 2.83 -6.20 8.04
C THR A 275 1.59 -6.35 7.14
N PRO A 276 0.36 -6.39 7.70
CA PRO A 276 -0.86 -6.52 6.91
C PRO A 276 -1.02 -5.36 5.91
N LEU A 277 -1.81 -5.59 4.86
CA LEU A 277 -2.04 -4.55 3.86
C LEU A 277 -2.92 -3.42 4.42
N ALA A 278 -3.93 -3.78 5.21
CA ALA A 278 -4.88 -2.86 5.80
C ALA A 278 -5.01 -3.04 7.31
N LEU A 279 -5.31 -1.93 7.97
CA LEU A 279 -5.61 -1.86 9.40
C LEU A 279 -6.87 -1.00 9.61
N MET A 280 -7.79 -1.46 10.46
CA MET A 280 -8.96 -0.67 10.86
C MET A 280 -8.97 -0.52 12.38
N ALA A 281 -9.31 0.68 12.86
CA ALA A 281 -9.43 0.94 14.29
C ALA A 281 -10.72 1.72 14.58
N PHE A 282 -11.58 1.18 15.44
CA PHE A 282 -12.80 1.81 15.91
C PHE A 282 -12.67 2.04 17.41
N GLY A 283 -12.76 3.31 17.82
CA GLY A 283 -12.51 3.73 19.20
C GLY A 283 -12.30 5.24 19.28
N SER A 284 -11.72 5.68 20.40
CA SER A 284 -11.28 7.07 20.57
C SER A 284 -10.09 7.40 19.65
N PRO A 285 -9.84 8.70 19.39
CA PRO A 285 -8.66 9.13 18.65
C PRO A 285 -7.33 8.66 19.28
N SER A 286 -7.22 8.66 20.61
CA SER A 286 -6.01 8.20 21.31
C SER A 286 -5.76 6.71 21.18
N GLU A 287 -6.82 5.88 21.22
CA GLU A 287 -6.69 4.44 20.98
C GLU A 287 -6.30 4.15 19.53
N SER A 288 -6.91 4.88 18.58
CA SER A 288 -6.57 4.77 17.16
C SER A 288 -5.09 5.10 16.92
N GLU A 289 -4.59 6.20 17.49
CA GLU A 289 -3.18 6.59 17.39
C GLU A 289 -2.25 5.55 18.03
N LYS A 290 -2.64 4.98 19.18
CA LYS A 290 -1.88 3.91 19.81
C LYS A 290 -1.77 2.67 18.91
N VAL A 291 -2.86 2.25 18.28
CA VAL A 291 -2.84 1.13 17.33
C VAL A 291 -1.97 1.46 16.11
N LEU A 292 -2.12 2.66 15.52
CA LEU A 292 -1.35 3.09 14.36
C LEU A 292 0.16 3.16 14.63
N SER A 293 0.56 3.63 15.82
CA SER A 293 1.96 3.71 16.23
C SER A 293 2.57 2.36 16.59
N SER A 294 1.76 1.32 16.80
CA SER A 294 2.20 0.01 17.29
C SER A 294 2.03 -1.14 16.30
N VAL A 295 1.30 -0.93 15.20
CA VAL A 295 1.05 -1.93 14.15
C VAL A 295 1.49 -1.36 12.80
N THR A 296 2.47 -2.01 12.19
CA THR A 296 2.93 -1.63 10.85
C THR A 296 1.96 -2.18 9.80
N SER A 297 1.48 -1.34 8.88
CA SER A 297 0.56 -1.77 7.80
C SER A 297 0.78 -0.96 6.52
N GLY A 298 0.28 -1.46 5.39
CA GLY A 298 0.32 -0.73 4.11
C GLY A 298 -0.54 0.56 4.15
N GLY A 299 -1.71 0.47 4.75
CA GLY A 299 -2.58 1.62 5.01
C GLY A 299 -3.58 1.34 6.13
N ALA A 300 -4.15 2.41 6.67
CA ALA A 300 -5.06 2.30 7.80
C ALA A 300 -6.30 3.19 7.64
N THR A 301 -7.40 2.79 8.28
CA THR A 301 -8.65 3.55 8.27
C THR A 301 -9.29 3.54 9.65
N PRO A 302 -9.04 4.59 10.46
CA PRO A 302 -9.81 4.83 11.66
C PRO A 302 -11.30 5.02 11.34
N ASN A 303 -12.15 4.41 12.15
CA ASN A 303 -13.61 4.47 12.10
C ASN A 303 -14.26 4.03 10.78
N ASN A 304 -13.58 3.35 9.86
CA ASN A 304 -14.22 2.85 8.64
C ASN A 304 -13.53 1.60 8.08
N ALA A 305 -14.17 0.90 7.14
CA ALA A 305 -13.60 -0.30 6.51
C ALA A 305 -12.77 0.09 5.29
N PHE A 306 -11.43 -0.02 5.40
CA PHE A 306 -10.43 0.14 4.33
C PHE A 306 -10.56 1.35 3.38
N MET A 307 -11.34 2.38 3.75
CA MET A 307 -11.65 3.52 2.87
C MET A 307 -10.46 4.39 2.48
N HIS A 308 -9.31 4.26 3.15
CA HIS A 308 -8.06 4.88 2.69
C HIS A 308 -7.73 4.51 1.23
N ALA A 309 -8.12 3.32 0.78
CA ALA A 309 -7.91 2.89 -0.60
C ALA A 309 -8.86 3.53 -1.61
N ALA A 310 -9.91 4.25 -1.18
CA ALA A 310 -10.76 5.03 -2.08
C ALA A 310 -10.12 6.39 -2.43
N VAL A 311 -9.11 6.83 -1.67
CA VAL A 311 -8.45 8.12 -1.88
C VAL A 311 -7.38 7.99 -2.97
N HIS A 312 -7.72 8.35 -4.21
CA HIS A 312 -6.84 8.16 -5.38
C HIS A 312 -5.53 8.97 -5.35
N THR A 313 -5.44 9.99 -4.50
CA THR A 313 -4.24 10.83 -4.35
C THR A 313 -3.19 10.22 -3.42
N PHE A 314 -3.57 9.21 -2.63
CA PHE A 314 -2.63 8.55 -1.72
C PHE A 314 -1.80 7.49 -2.45
N PRO A 315 -0.50 7.35 -2.12
CA PRO A 315 0.25 6.18 -2.51
C PRO A 315 -0.40 4.95 -1.87
N PHE A 316 -0.81 4.01 -2.70
CA PHE A 316 -1.34 2.72 -2.29
C PHE A 316 -0.26 1.67 -2.48
N GLY A 317 0.07 0.94 -1.42
CA GLY A 317 1.08 -0.11 -1.44
C GLY A 317 1.17 -0.83 -0.10
N GLY A 318 1.73 -2.03 -0.12
CA GLY A 318 2.06 -2.79 1.08
C GLY A 318 3.44 -2.46 1.65
N VAL A 319 3.76 -3.11 2.76
CA VAL A 319 5.08 -3.12 3.39
C VAL A 319 5.41 -4.54 3.81
N GLY A 320 6.67 -4.96 3.73
CA GLY A 320 7.07 -6.31 4.13
C GLY A 320 6.34 -7.41 3.36
N TYR A 321 5.54 -8.21 4.07
CA TYR A 321 4.85 -9.37 3.49
C TYR A 321 3.64 -9.00 2.62
N SER A 322 3.01 -7.85 2.90
CA SER A 322 1.88 -7.33 2.10
C SER A 322 2.31 -6.63 0.82
N GLY A 323 3.60 -6.39 0.62
CA GLY A 323 4.10 -5.79 -0.62
C GLY A 323 5.31 -4.90 -0.47
N SER A 324 5.73 -4.34 -1.61
CA SER A 324 6.80 -3.35 -1.67
C SER A 324 6.63 -2.41 -2.87
N GLY A 325 6.89 -1.13 -2.63
CA GLY A 325 6.54 -0.08 -3.58
C GLY A 325 5.10 0.40 -3.40
N SER A 326 4.71 1.41 -4.17
CA SER A 326 3.36 1.95 -4.16
C SER A 326 3.02 2.59 -5.50
N TYR A 327 1.73 2.71 -5.77
CA TYR A 327 1.19 3.36 -6.97
C TYR A 327 -0.09 4.13 -6.64
N ARG A 328 -0.81 4.59 -7.67
CA ARG A 328 -1.96 5.54 -7.68
C ARG A 328 -1.58 7.01 -7.71
N GLY A 329 -2.38 7.79 -8.43
CA GLY A 329 -2.17 9.22 -8.61
C GLY A 329 -0.73 9.56 -9.01
N LYS A 330 -0.11 10.48 -8.28
CA LYS A 330 1.29 10.87 -8.49
C LYS A 330 2.27 9.73 -8.18
N ALA A 331 1.96 8.85 -7.22
CA ALA A 331 2.83 7.73 -6.86
C ALA A 331 2.95 6.72 -8.02
N SER A 332 1.90 6.54 -8.82
CA SER A 332 1.98 5.78 -10.08
C SER A 332 3.04 6.35 -11.03
N PHE A 333 3.01 7.66 -11.30
CA PHE A 333 4.02 8.31 -12.13
C PHE A 333 5.43 8.08 -11.57
N GLU A 334 5.61 8.21 -10.26
CA GLU A 334 6.90 8.02 -9.59
C GLU A 334 7.38 6.56 -9.62
N CYS A 335 6.47 5.60 -9.51
CA CYS A 335 6.75 4.16 -9.56
C CYS A 335 7.40 3.74 -10.90
N PHE A 336 7.03 4.43 -11.98
CA PHE A 336 7.49 4.15 -13.34
C PHE A 336 8.52 5.16 -13.89
N THR A 337 9.05 6.05 -13.06
CA THR A 337 9.98 7.12 -13.46
C THR A 337 11.35 6.97 -12.81
N HIS A 338 12.42 7.01 -13.59
CA HIS A 338 13.77 7.24 -13.08
C HIS A 338 14.01 8.72 -12.78
N ARG A 339 14.55 9.02 -11.59
CA ARG A 339 14.93 10.38 -11.17
C ARG A 339 16.41 10.62 -11.39
N ARG A 340 16.77 10.98 -12.62
CA ARG A 340 18.16 11.27 -13.02
C ARG A 340 18.64 12.57 -12.39
N LYS A 341 19.62 12.47 -11.50
CA LYS A 341 20.31 13.65 -10.95
C LYS A 341 21.34 14.14 -11.97
N THR A 342 21.28 15.41 -12.32
CA THR A 342 22.25 16.07 -13.18
C THR A 342 22.87 17.25 -12.44
N ALA A 343 24.18 17.41 -12.57
CA ALA A 343 24.91 18.56 -12.07
C ALA A 343 25.80 19.07 -13.21
N GLU A 344 25.72 20.36 -13.48
CA GLU A 344 26.54 21.04 -14.46
C GLU A 344 27.54 21.90 -13.69
N THR A 345 28.83 21.58 -13.80
CA THR A 345 29.91 22.37 -13.19
C THR A 345 30.31 23.48 -14.17
N PRO A 346 30.02 24.76 -13.91
CA PRO A 346 30.52 25.83 -14.76
C PRO A 346 32.05 25.88 -14.69
N SER A 347 32.73 26.09 -15.82
CA SER A 347 34.20 26.08 -15.87
C SER A 347 34.85 27.07 -14.90
N TRP A 348 34.20 28.20 -14.62
CA TRP A 348 34.72 29.18 -13.66
C TRP A 348 34.68 28.68 -12.21
N ALA A 349 33.75 27.78 -11.87
CA ALA A 349 33.60 27.23 -10.53
C ALA A 349 34.68 26.18 -10.21
N ASP A 350 35.45 25.73 -11.22
CA ASP A 350 36.51 24.75 -11.05
C ASP A 350 37.60 25.23 -10.07
N LYS A 351 37.87 26.55 -10.06
CA LYS A 351 38.81 27.18 -9.12
C LYS A 351 38.38 27.01 -7.65
N ILE A 352 37.07 26.93 -7.38
CA ILE A 352 36.54 26.72 -6.03
C ILE A 352 36.78 25.27 -5.60
N PHE A 353 36.80 24.33 -6.55
CA PHE A 353 37.09 22.92 -6.30
C PHE A 353 38.57 22.58 -6.38
N ARG A 354 39.47 23.57 -6.43
CA ARG A 354 40.92 23.39 -6.60
C ARG A 354 41.54 22.38 -5.63
N VAL A 355 41.02 22.30 -4.40
CA VAL A 355 41.45 21.36 -3.35
C VAL A 355 41.41 19.88 -3.75
N ARG A 356 40.60 19.51 -4.76
CA ARG A 356 40.48 18.12 -5.23
C ARG A 356 41.63 17.68 -6.15
N TYR A 357 42.41 18.63 -6.66
CA TYR A 357 43.48 18.37 -7.63
C TYR A 357 44.84 18.21 -6.95
N MET A 358 45.68 17.36 -7.54
CA MET A 358 47.06 17.16 -7.11
C MET A 358 47.98 18.25 -7.71
N PRO A 359 49.02 18.71 -6.98
CA PRO A 359 49.38 18.32 -5.61
C PRO A 359 48.41 18.93 -4.58
N CYS A 360 48.03 18.13 -3.59
CA CYS A 360 47.16 18.57 -2.50
C CYS A 360 47.94 19.51 -1.57
N LEU A 361 47.75 20.82 -1.70
CA LEU A 361 48.40 21.80 -0.85
C LEU A 361 47.63 21.97 0.46
N GLU A 362 48.34 21.98 1.59
CA GLU A 362 47.73 22.12 2.92
C GLU A 362 46.98 23.46 3.08
N SER A 363 47.45 24.52 2.41
CA SER A 363 46.78 25.82 2.37
C SER A 363 45.40 25.77 1.71
N GLU A 364 45.25 24.99 0.64
CA GLU A 364 43.99 24.81 -0.09
C GLU A 364 43.03 23.90 0.67
N LEU A 365 43.55 22.91 1.39
CA LEU A 365 42.78 22.07 2.31
C LEU A 365 42.21 22.90 3.46
N ARG A 366 43.03 23.75 4.11
CA ARG A 366 42.57 24.66 5.18
C ARG A 366 41.50 25.64 4.69
N MET A 367 41.67 26.19 3.48
CA MET A 367 40.67 27.06 2.85
C MET A 367 39.36 26.31 2.60
N SER A 368 39.41 25.10 2.05
CA SER A 368 38.22 24.28 1.81
C SER A 368 37.50 23.88 3.10
N GLN A 369 38.26 23.56 4.17
CA GLN A 369 37.71 23.26 5.49
C GLN A 369 36.99 24.47 6.06
N TRP A 370 37.60 25.67 5.98
CA TRP A 370 36.97 26.91 6.41
C TRP A 370 35.67 27.21 5.65
N LEU A 371 35.65 27.02 4.32
CA LEU A 371 34.45 27.18 3.50
C LEU A 371 33.34 26.14 3.76
N SER A 372 33.70 25.00 4.37
CA SER A 372 32.78 23.88 4.63
C SER A 372 32.44 23.72 6.12
N ASP A 373 32.99 24.57 7.00
CA ASP A 373 32.80 24.46 8.45
C ASP A 373 31.41 25.00 8.83
N VAL A 374 30.44 24.08 8.92
CA VAL A 374 29.13 24.36 9.50
C VAL A 374 29.20 24.00 10.98
N LYS A 375 29.38 25.00 11.83
CA LYS A 375 29.34 24.81 13.28
C LYS A 375 27.89 24.66 13.74
N PRO A 376 27.57 23.65 14.57
CA PRO A 376 26.26 23.58 15.21
C PRO A 376 25.99 24.87 15.98
N ASP A 377 24.81 25.45 15.81
CA ASP A 377 24.42 26.68 16.49
C ASP A 377 23.90 26.42 17.90
N PHE A 378 24.06 25.21 18.45
CA PHE A 378 23.64 24.81 19.79
C PHE A 378 24.79 24.17 20.59
N ASN A 379 24.80 24.40 21.91
CA ASN A 379 25.76 23.77 22.82
C ASN A 379 25.39 22.32 23.16
N ARG A 380 26.24 21.63 23.93
CA ARG A 380 26.03 20.24 24.39
C ARG A 380 24.75 20.01 25.22
N ARG A 381 24.05 21.07 25.62
CA ARG A 381 22.75 21.03 26.33
C ARG A 381 21.58 21.46 25.43
N GLY A 382 21.79 21.53 24.12
CA GLY A 382 20.76 21.89 23.13
C GLY A 382 20.35 23.36 23.13
N ARG A 383 21.10 24.26 23.79
CA ARG A 383 20.79 25.69 23.79
C ARG A 383 21.53 26.40 22.67
N GLN A 384 20.83 27.25 21.93
CA GLN A 384 21.40 28.05 20.87
C GLN A 384 22.52 28.97 21.41
N ILE A 385 23.66 29.05 20.72
CA ILE A 385 24.90 29.72 21.17
C ILE A 385 25.30 30.94 20.31
N HIS A 386 24.64 31.17 19.18
CA HIS A 386 24.90 32.32 18.32
C HIS A 386 23.60 33.05 17.97
N GLU A 387 23.51 34.36 18.24
CA GLU A 387 22.54 35.24 17.58
C GLU A 387 22.99 35.43 16.12
N ALA A 388 22.08 35.26 15.16
CA ALA A 388 22.37 35.25 13.73
C ALA A 388 23.06 36.55 13.25
N SER A 389 24.39 36.57 13.27
CA SER A 389 25.21 37.71 12.79
C SER A 389 26.54 37.25 12.18
N GLY A 390 26.45 36.30 11.25
CA GLY A 390 27.53 35.94 10.33
C GLY A 390 26.92 35.39 9.02
N PRO A 391 27.62 35.43 7.87
CA PRO A 391 27.06 35.13 6.54
C PRO A 391 26.77 33.63 6.31
N GLY A 392 26.46 32.87 7.36
CA GLY A 392 25.94 31.51 7.30
C GLY A 392 24.47 31.53 6.89
N LEU A 393 24.21 31.68 5.60
CA LEU A 393 22.85 31.66 5.05
C LEU A 393 22.31 30.22 5.07
N MET A 394 21.59 29.86 6.14
CA MET A 394 20.95 28.56 6.28
C MET A 394 19.70 28.51 5.38
N THR A 395 19.85 27.96 4.18
CA THR A 395 18.71 27.62 3.32
C THR A 395 18.24 26.20 3.64
N THR A 396 17.12 26.12 4.35
CA THR A 396 16.32 24.90 4.49
C THR A 396 15.61 24.61 3.17
N LEU A 397 15.80 23.41 2.64
CA LEU A 397 15.00 22.90 1.52
C LEU A 397 13.84 22.14 2.13
N ASP A 398 12.65 22.72 2.05
CA ASP A 398 11.43 21.95 2.20
C ASP A 398 11.25 21.05 0.96
N THR A 399 10.69 19.86 1.17
CA THR A 399 10.59 18.77 0.18
C THR A 399 9.63 19.05 -0.97
N THR A 400 9.03 20.25 -1.00
CA THR A 400 8.15 20.73 -2.05
C THR A 400 8.88 21.83 -2.82
N GLY A 401 9.40 21.50 -4.00
CA GLY A 401 10.19 22.44 -4.79
C GLY A 401 9.42 23.72 -5.15
N VAL A 402 9.64 24.79 -4.37
CA VAL A 402 9.29 26.19 -4.70
C VAL A 402 10.38 27.09 -4.11
N ARG A 403 10.91 27.99 -4.93
CA ARG A 403 11.86 29.04 -4.49
C ARG A 403 11.08 30.26 -4.01
N THR A 404 11.43 30.77 -2.83
CA THR A 404 11.24 32.18 -2.48
C THR A 404 12.40 32.60 -1.58
N ALA A 405 13.28 33.46 -2.10
CA ALA A 405 14.22 34.21 -1.27
C ALA A 405 13.48 35.48 -0.82
N ALA A 406 13.03 35.52 0.42
CA ALA A 406 12.54 36.76 1.03
C ALA A 406 13.71 37.41 1.79
N LEU A 407 14.14 38.58 1.31
CA LEU A 407 14.96 39.50 2.08
C LEU A 407 14.02 40.15 3.12
N PHE A 408 14.24 39.87 4.41
CA PHE A 408 13.61 40.64 5.48
C PHE A 408 14.42 41.94 5.65
N GLU A 409 13.82 43.08 5.27
CA GLU A 409 14.24 44.38 5.79
C GLU A 409 13.73 44.53 7.25
N PRO A 410 14.55 45.09 8.16
CA PRO A 410 14.10 45.32 9.53
C PRO A 410 13.23 46.58 9.58
N THR A 411 11.94 46.40 9.91
CA THR A 411 11.08 47.48 10.39
C THR A 411 11.62 47.99 11.73
N ARG A 412 12.04 49.25 11.77
CA ARG A 412 12.25 50.01 13.01
C ARG A 412 10.89 50.49 13.51
N ASP A 413 10.42 49.95 14.62
CA ASP A 413 9.35 50.57 15.40
C ASP A 413 9.91 51.69 16.29
N LYS A 414 9.15 52.78 16.39
CA LYS A 414 9.14 53.72 17.51
C LYS A 414 8.02 53.34 18.45
#